data_AF-A0A181CAJ6-F1
#
_entry.id   AF-A0A181CAJ6-F1
#
_cell.length_a   1.000
_cell.length_b   1.000
_cell.length_c   1.000
_cell.angle_alpha   90.00
_cell.angle_beta   90.00
_cell.angle_gamma   90.00
#
_symmetry.space_group_name_H-M   'P 1'
#
loop_
_entity.id
_entity.type
_entity.pdbx_description
1 polymer ?
#
loop_
_entity_poly.entity_id
_entity_poly.type
_entity_poly.pdbx_seq_one_letter_code
_entity_poly.pdbx_strand_id
1 'polypeptide(L)'
;MDNPLETSPQTQARITAKAKEMWEADGRPGCGPQAYAEQASELIGMESNPDAGQIPVDSPVPLDANGQPIEQAWLEENLGNPGGSQDELDDRREVPFATRQEEEDALKNQ
;
A
#
# COMPACT_ATOMS: atom_id res chain seq x y z
N MET A 1 23.84 27.51 17.55
CA MET A 1 23.19 26.44 16.77
C MET A 1 22.17 25.81 17.68
N ASP A 2 20.90 25.86 17.33
CA ASP A 2 19.87 25.10 18.04
C ASP A 2 20.04 23.62 17.70
N ASN A 3 20.02 22.76 18.72
CA ASN A 3 20.07 21.32 18.52
C ASN A 3 18.66 20.84 18.12
N PRO A 4 18.45 20.34 16.90
CA PRO A 4 17.12 19.89 16.45
C PRO A 4 16.60 18.66 17.21
N LEU A 5 17.45 17.99 17.99
CA LEU A 5 17.07 16.84 18.84
C LEU A 5 16.71 17.25 20.26
N GLU A 6 16.86 18.52 20.63
CA GLU A 6 16.59 18.98 21.98
C GLU A 6 15.08 19.15 22.20
N THR A 7 14.55 18.48 23.22
CA THR A 7 13.14 18.54 23.56
C THR A 7 12.77 19.91 24.11
N SER A 8 11.85 20.60 23.41
CA SER A 8 11.29 21.85 23.92
C SER A 8 10.55 21.66 25.25
N PRO A 9 10.42 22.69 26.09
CA PRO A 9 9.61 22.63 27.31
C PRO A 9 8.16 22.18 27.05
N GLN A 10 7.59 22.57 25.90
CA GLN A 10 6.25 22.17 25.48
C GLN A 10 6.19 20.66 25.19
N THR A 11 7.18 20.13 24.48
CA THR A 11 7.28 18.68 24.21
C THR A 11 7.45 17.91 25.52
N GLN A 12 8.32 18.37 26.42
CA GLN A 12 8.53 17.72 27.72
C GLN A 12 7.26 17.67 28.57
N ALA A 13 6.44 18.73 28.54
CA ALA A 13 5.14 18.75 29.22
C ALA A 13 4.17 17.71 28.65
N ARG A 14 4.10 17.58 27.31
CA ARG A 14 3.30 16.53 26.64
C ARG A 14 3.75 15.12 27.01
N ILE A 15 5.07 14.88 27.03
CA ILE A 15 5.66 13.59 27.42
C ILE A 15 5.25 13.25 28.86
N THR A 16 5.37 14.21 29.78
CA THR A 16 5.02 14.01 31.20
C THR A 16 3.53 13.70 31.38
N ALA A 17 2.67 14.41 30.65
CA ALA A 17 1.23 14.17 30.68
C ALA A 17 0.89 12.77 30.13
N LYS A 18 1.50 12.37 29.01
CA LYS A 18 1.29 11.06 28.38
C LYS A 18 1.80 9.92 29.25
N ALA A 19 2.96 10.08 29.89
CA ALA A 19 3.49 9.09 30.83
C ALA A 19 2.54 8.87 32.04
N LYS A 20 1.91 9.95 32.53
CA LYS A 20 0.89 9.86 33.59
C LYS A 20 -0.36 9.11 33.11
N GLU A 21 -0.86 9.44 31.92
CA GLU A 21 -2.01 8.76 31.31
C GLU A 21 -1.77 7.25 31.20
N MET A 22 -0.59 6.84 30.73
CA MET A 22 -0.21 5.44 30.57
C MET A 22 -0.10 4.70 31.90
N TRP A 23 0.52 5.34 32.90
CA TRP A 23 0.60 4.81 34.25
C TRP A 23 -0.78 4.65 34.90
N GLU A 24 -1.69 5.59 34.69
CA GLU A 24 -3.07 5.49 35.17
C GLU A 24 -3.85 4.38 34.44
N ALA A 25 -3.65 4.23 33.13
CA ALA A 25 -4.25 3.17 32.33
C ALA A 25 -3.81 1.77 32.77
N ASP A 26 -2.55 1.62 33.19
CA ASP A 26 -1.99 0.36 33.69
C ASP A 26 -2.31 0.08 35.18
N GLY A 27 -3.23 0.85 35.77
CA GLY A 27 -3.69 0.62 37.14
C GLY A 27 -2.76 1.15 38.23
N ARG A 28 -1.90 2.12 37.90
CA ARG A 28 -1.00 2.81 38.83
C ARG A 28 0.00 1.88 39.56
N PRO A 29 0.84 1.14 38.82
CA PRO A 29 1.89 0.30 39.43
C PRO A 29 2.89 1.13 40.25
N GLY A 30 3.58 0.49 41.20
CA GLY A 30 4.44 1.15 42.18
C GLY A 30 5.68 1.86 41.61
N CYS A 31 6.01 1.66 40.34
CA CYS A 31 7.13 2.32 39.66
C CYS A 31 6.86 3.80 39.33
N GLY A 32 5.61 4.26 39.40
CA GLY A 32 5.21 5.63 39.12
C GLY A 32 5.21 5.99 37.63
N PRO A 33 4.70 7.19 37.26
CA PRO A 33 4.59 7.61 35.87
C PRO A 33 5.95 7.85 35.19
N GLN A 34 7.01 8.14 35.95
CA GLN A 34 8.35 8.36 35.41
C GLN A 34 8.89 7.14 34.67
N ALA A 35 8.48 5.92 35.07
CA ALA A 35 8.85 4.69 34.37
C ALA A 35 8.30 4.61 32.93
N TYR A 36 7.25 5.37 32.62
CA TYR A 36 6.63 5.43 31.29
C TYR A 36 7.14 6.61 30.46
N ALA A 37 8.07 7.43 30.99
CA ALA A 37 8.52 8.66 30.33
C ALA A 37 9.20 8.39 28.97
N GLU A 38 9.95 7.30 28.86
CA GLU A 38 10.59 6.91 27.61
C GLU A 38 9.55 6.51 26.55
N GLN A 39 8.67 5.57 26.88
CA GLN A 39 7.60 5.14 25.98
C GLN A 39 6.67 6.30 25.58
N ALA A 40 6.36 7.20 26.51
CA ALA A 40 5.63 8.43 26.23
C ALA A 40 6.39 9.36 25.29
N SER A 41 7.72 9.46 25.42
CA SER A 41 8.57 10.26 24.53
C SER A 41 8.52 9.74 23.10
N GLU A 42 8.60 8.42 22.91
CA GLU A 42 8.50 7.81 21.59
C GLU A 42 7.15 8.10 20.93
N LEU A 43 6.04 7.91 21.67
CA LEU A 43 4.69 8.17 21.16
C LEU A 43 4.51 9.64 20.76
N ILE A 44 4.90 10.58 21.62
CA ILE A 44 4.83 12.01 21.29
C ILE A 44 5.72 12.35 20.08
N GLY A 45 6.87 11.69 19.95
CA GLY A 45 7.77 11.82 18.80
C GLY A 45 7.10 11.42 17.49
N MET A 46 6.42 10.27 17.47
CA MET A 46 5.65 9.77 16.32
C MET A 46 4.46 10.69 16.00
N GLU A 47 3.71 11.13 17.02
CA GLU A 47 2.58 12.05 16.84
C GLU A 47 3.00 13.40 16.25
N SER A 48 4.18 13.89 16.64
CA SER A 48 4.67 15.21 16.22
C SER A 48 5.29 15.18 14.83
N ASN A 49 5.69 14.00 14.33
CA ASN A 49 6.28 13.83 13.02
C ASN A 49 5.66 12.60 12.32
N PRO A 50 4.36 12.65 11.94
CA PRO A 50 3.66 11.51 11.34
C PRO A 50 4.28 11.07 10.00
N ASP A 51 4.91 12.01 9.29
CA ASP A 51 5.57 11.77 8.02
C ASP A 51 7.08 11.50 8.18
N ALA A 52 7.58 11.32 9.41
CA ALA A 52 8.98 10.99 9.65
C ALA A 52 9.37 9.70 8.90
N GLY A 53 10.42 9.78 8.08
CA GLY A 53 10.90 8.65 7.27
C GLY A 53 10.14 8.44 5.96
N GLN A 54 9.13 9.25 5.65
CA GLN A 54 8.50 9.26 4.33
C GLN A 54 9.29 10.16 3.39
N ILE A 55 9.56 9.65 2.18
CA ILE A 55 10.10 10.45 1.08
C ILE A 55 8.96 10.55 0.06
N PRO A 56 8.55 11.76 -0.35
CA PRO A 56 7.60 11.91 -1.44
C PRO A 56 8.11 11.17 -2.68
N VAL A 57 7.30 10.26 -3.20
CA VAL A 57 7.57 9.57 -4.46
C VAL A 57 6.58 10.08 -5.51
N ASP A 58 7.06 10.19 -6.75
CA ASP A 58 6.16 10.43 -7.87
C ASP A 58 5.20 9.24 -8.00
N SER A 59 3.95 9.54 -8.35
CA SER A 59 2.96 8.49 -8.60
C SER A 59 3.49 7.54 -9.70
N PRO A 60 3.48 6.22 -9.49
CA PRO A 60 3.93 5.27 -10.50
C PRO A 60 3.01 5.25 -11.74
N VAL A 61 1.83 5.87 -11.63
CA VAL A 61 0.81 5.97 -12.68
C VAL A 61 0.37 7.43 -12.88
N PRO A 62 0.02 7.83 -14.12
CA PRO A 62 -0.60 9.13 -14.36
C PRO A 62 -1.89 9.27 -13.55
N LEU A 63 -2.14 10.46 -12.99
CA LEU A 63 -3.35 10.78 -12.25
C LEU A 63 -4.22 11.77 -13.04
N ASP A 64 -5.54 11.68 -12.88
CA ASP A 64 -6.49 12.64 -13.45
C ASP A 64 -6.60 13.93 -12.64
N ALA A 65 -7.46 14.86 -13.09
CA ALA A 65 -7.69 16.12 -12.40
C ALA A 65 -8.26 15.98 -10.96
N ASN A 66 -8.77 14.80 -10.61
CA ASN A 66 -9.30 14.46 -9.29
C ASN A 66 -8.32 13.58 -8.48
N GLY A 67 -7.10 13.36 -8.97
CA GLY A 67 -6.07 12.54 -8.33
C GLY A 67 -6.33 11.03 -8.42
N GLN A 68 -7.23 10.58 -9.29
CA GLN A 68 -7.49 9.16 -9.52
C GLN A 68 -6.50 8.59 -10.54
N PRO A 69 -5.99 7.36 -10.35
CA PRO A 69 -5.19 6.65 -11.34
C PRO A 69 -5.89 6.60 -12.71
N ILE A 70 -5.16 6.98 -13.76
CA ILE A 70 -5.60 6.80 -15.16
C ILE A 70 -4.93 5.54 -15.69
N GLU A 71 -5.75 4.57 -16.07
CA GLU A 71 -5.29 3.42 -16.86
C GLU A 71 -4.92 3.87 -18.28
N GLN A 72 -3.78 3.41 -18.76
CA GLN A 72 -3.32 3.76 -20.11
C GLN A 72 -4.11 2.96 -21.15
N ALA A 73 -4.68 3.64 -22.15
CA ALA A 73 -5.57 3.02 -23.15
C ALA A 73 -4.97 1.81 -23.89
N TRP A 74 -3.64 1.74 -24.05
CA TRP A 74 -2.98 0.60 -24.71
C TRP A 74 -3.06 -0.71 -23.89
N LEU A 75 -3.34 -0.65 -22.58
CA LEU A 75 -3.58 -1.84 -21.76
C LEU A 75 -4.82 -2.61 -22.25
N GLU A 76 -5.79 -1.91 -22.84
CA GLU A 76 -6.99 -2.50 -23.43
C GLU A 76 -6.71 -3.17 -24.79
N GLU A 77 -5.62 -2.82 -25.47
CA GLU A 77 -5.26 -3.48 -26.74
C GLU A 77 -4.80 -4.94 -26.53
N ASN A 78 -4.31 -5.26 -25.32
CA ASN A 78 -3.94 -6.62 -24.91
C ASN A 78 -5.10 -7.38 -24.24
N LEU A 79 -6.20 -6.70 -23.88
CA LEU A 79 -7.47 -7.36 -23.60
C LEU A 79 -7.99 -7.81 -24.96
N GLY A 80 -7.58 -9.01 -25.37
CA GLY A 80 -7.96 -9.61 -26.64
C GLY A 80 -9.47 -9.44 -26.93
N ASN A 81 -9.83 -9.41 -28.21
CA ASN A 81 -11.20 -9.20 -28.70
C ASN A 81 -12.25 -9.82 -27.74
N PRO A 82 -13.14 -9.03 -27.10
CA PRO A 82 -14.11 -9.54 -26.12
C PRO A 82 -15.19 -10.46 -26.71
N GLY A 83 -15.00 -10.91 -27.95
CA GLY A 83 -15.94 -11.66 -28.74
C GLY A 83 -16.61 -10.74 -29.76
N GLY A 84 -16.17 -10.85 -31.02
CA GLY A 84 -17.09 -10.73 -32.16
C GLY A 84 -18.21 -11.79 -32.02
N SER A 85 -19.17 -11.81 -32.94
CA SER A 85 -20.28 -12.78 -32.87
C SER A 85 -19.78 -14.18 -32.51
N GLN A 86 -20.49 -14.83 -31.60
CA GLN A 86 -20.18 -16.19 -31.10
C GLN A 86 -19.88 -17.18 -32.24
N ASP A 87 -20.43 -16.92 -33.43
CA ASP A 87 -20.26 -17.68 -34.67
C ASP A 87 -18.86 -17.56 -35.33
N GLU A 88 -18.04 -16.54 -35.02
CA GLU A 88 -16.71 -16.33 -35.63
C GLU A 88 -15.57 -17.04 -34.87
N LEU A 89 -15.80 -17.40 -33.62
CA LEU A 89 -14.80 -18.01 -32.73
C LEU A 89 -14.90 -19.54 -32.66
N ASP A 90 -15.97 -20.14 -33.18
CA ASP A 90 -16.25 -21.57 -32.99
C ASP A 90 -15.18 -22.48 -33.64
N ASP A 91 -14.51 -22.01 -34.70
CA ASP A 91 -13.44 -22.72 -35.38
C ASP A 91 -12.04 -22.47 -34.81
N ARG A 92 -11.88 -21.49 -33.90
CA ARG A 92 -10.57 -21.15 -33.31
C ARG A 92 -10.49 -21.65 -31.87
N ARG A 93 -9.53 -22.53 -31.61
CA ARG A 93 -9.24 -22.98 -30.25
C ARG A 93 -8.43 -21.94 -29.49
N GLU A 94 -8.69 -21.82 -28.19
CA GLU A 94 -7.95 -20.96 -27.24
C GLU A 94 -6.49 -21.41 -26.99
N VAL A 95 -6.06 -22.54 -27.55
CA VAL A 95 -4.69 -23.08 -27.40
C VAL A 95 -3.92 -23.06 -28.73
N PRO A 96 -2.60 -22.86 -28.71
CA PRO A 96 -1.97 -22.13 -29.81
C PRO A 96 -1.57 -22.92 -31.06
N PHE A 97 -1.99 -24.17 -31.28
CA PHE A 97 -1.30 -24.98 -32.32
C PHE A 97 -2.10 -26.02 -33.15
N ALA A 98 -3.43 -26.00 -33.21
CA ALA A 98 -4.15 -26.75 -34.25
C ALA A 98 -5.60 -26.29 -34.43
N THR A 99 -6.05 -26.13 -35.67
CA THR A 99 -7.49 -26.20 -36.00
C THR A 99 -8.02 -27.61 -35.72
N ARG A 100 -9.33 -27.83 -35.54
CA ARG A 100 -9.89 -29.19 -35.28
C ARG A 100 -9.50 -30.18 -36.38
N GLN A 101 -9.43 -29.69 -37.61
CA GLN A 101 -9.08 -30.49 -38.78
C GLN A 101 -7.61 -30.97 -38.73
N GLU A 102 -6.67 -30.11 -38.34
CA GLU A 102 -5.25 -30.46 -38.22
C GLU A 102 -4.99 -31.49 -37.11
N GLU A 103 -5.74 -31.43 -36.00
CA GLU A 103 -5.65 -32.45 -34.95
C GLU A 103 -6.23 -33.80 -35.40
N GLU A 104 -7.39 -33.81 -36.06
CA GLU A 104 -7.97 -35.04 -36.58
C GLU A 104 -7.04 -35.76 -37.56
N ASP A 105 -6.38 -35.01 -38.44
CA ASP A 105 -5.41 -35.56 -39.39
C ASP A 105 -4.14 -36.07 -38.69
N ALA A 106 -3.69 -35.40 -37.63
CA ALA A 106 -2.55 -35.87 -36.83
C ALA A 106 -2.86 -37.16 -36.04
N LEU A 107 -4.10 -37.30 -35.54
CA LEU A 107 -4.54 -38.50 -34.81
C LEU A 107 -4.82 -39.70 -35.72
N LYS A 108 -5.31 -39.48 -36.95
CA LYS A 108 -5.58 -40.56 -37.91
C LYS A 108 -4.32 -41.15 -38.55
N ASN A 109 -3.19 -40.45 -38.49
CA ASN A 109 -1.91 -40.86 -39.08
C ASN A 109 -0.86 -41.36 -38.05
N GLN A 110 -1.29 -41.75 -36.84
CA GLN A 110 -0.47 -42.54 -35.90
C GLN A 110 -0.60 -44.05 -36.17
#